data_AF-A0A821L9R4-F1
#
_entry.id   AF-A0A821L9R4-F1
#
_cell.length_a   1.000
_cell.length_b   1.000
_cell.length_c   1.000
_cell.angle_alpha   90.00
_cell.angle_beta   90.00
_cell.angle_gamma   90.00
#
_symmetry.space_group_name_H-M   'P 1'
#
loop_
_entity.id
_entity.type
_entity.pdbx_description
1 polymer ?
#
loop_
_entity_poly.entity_id
_entity_poly.type
_entity_poly.pdbx_seq_one_letter_code
_entity_poly.pdbx_strand_id
1 'polypeptide(L)'
;SICSPDSKSIDLSVYNRSVCVCPINKFGYRCLLPDTICQMNNSLTCYNGGQCIPNDEYVISNHTFTCICPKGYIGDQCEIGENKIILSFGKKIALSQSIFIHFLQVIDDLKPLRMTTFRTISLVENSITVYWSQPFHLMFIEFFKSNYYLIVTETNFQQSITTTKMVNPSDRCQYISELFNKTFAKMHPIRRI
;
A
#
# COMPACT_ATOMS: atom_id res chain seq x y z
N SER A 1 -33.09 8.70 -26.23
CA SER A 1 -32.78 9.09 -24.83
C SER A 1 -32.20 10.49 -24.84
N ILE A 2 -32.64 11.40 -23.95
CA ILE A 2 -32.11 12.78 -23.87
C ILE A 2 -31.05 12.81 -22.77
N CYS A 3 -29.94 12.13 -22.97
CA CYS A 3 -28.76 12.26 -22.12
C CYS A 3 -27.72 13.16 -22.79
N SER A 4 -26.77 13.69 -22.04
CA SER A 4 -25.59 14.40 -22.56
C SER A 4 -24.88 13.57 -23.64
N PRO A 5 -24.34 14.17 -24.72
CA PRO A 5 -23.73 13.42 -25.82
C PRO A 5 -22.59 12.47 -25.41
N ASP A 6 -21.90 12.77 -24.31
CA ASP A 6 -20.77 12.02 -23.75
C ASP A 6 -21.17 11.06 -22.62
N SER A 7 -22.45 10.92 -22.34
CA SER A 7 -22.97 10.03 -21.30
C SER A 7 -23.47 8.70 -21.88
N LYS A 8 -23.47 7.65 -21.06
CA LYS A 8 -24.01 6.34 -21.46
C LYS A 8 -25.47 6.24 -21.02
N SER A 9 -26.37 5.99 -21.97
CA SER A 9 -27.76 5.66 -21.64
C SER A 9 -27.92 4.17 -21.42
N ILE A 10 -28.53 3.81 -20.29
CA ILE A 10 -28.91 2.44 -19.97
C ILE A 10 -30.44 2.36 -19.94
N ASP A 11 -31.01 1.56 -20.83
CA ASP A 11 -32.44 1.29 -20.91
C ASP A 11 -32.79 0.11 -19.98
N LEU A 12 -33.04 0.40 -18.71
CA LEU A 12 -33.26 -0.64 -17.69
C LEU A 12 -34.57 -0.54 -16.91
N SER A 13 -35.41 0.47 -17.11
CA SER A 13 -36.64 0.57 -16.29
C SER A 13 -37.85 -0.10 -16.93
N VAL A 14 -38.62 -0.78 -16.07
CA VAL A 14 -39.97 -1.34 -16.29
C VAL A 14 -40.98 -0.29 -16.81
N TYR A 15 -40.59 1.00 -16.87
CA TYR A 15 -41.39 2.14 -17.31
C TYR A 15 -40.81 2.92 -18.50
N ASN A 16 -39.90 2.34 -19.29
CA ASN A 16 -39.37 2.96 -20.51
C ASN A 16 -38.60 4.29 -20.28
N ARG A 17 -38.07 4.50 -19.05
CA ARG A 17 -37.19 5.63 -18.73
C ARG A 17 -35.74 5.19 -18.84
N SER A 18 -34.99 5.86 -19.71
CA SER A 18 -33.54 5.70 -19.87
C SER A 18 -32.81 6.33 -18.68
N VAL A 19 -31.91 5.57 -18.05
CA VAL A 19 -31.02 6.08 -17.00
C VAL A 19 -29.74 6.60 -17.67
N CYS A 20 -29.30 7.81 -17.34
CA CYS A 20 -28.06 8.38 -17.86
C CYS A 20 -26.92 8.15 -16.85
N VAL A 21 -25.85 7.47 -17.28
CA VAL A 21 -24.60 7.35 -16.52
C VAL A 21 -23.69 8.50 -16.90
N CYS A 22 -23.44 9.40 -15.94
CA CYS A 22 -22.70 10.62 -16.17
C CYS A 22 -21.18 10.39 -16.17
N PRO A 23 -20.43 11.16 -16.98
CA PRO A 23 -18.98 11.26 -16.81
C PRO A 23 -18.66 11.97 -15.49
N ILE A 24 -17.44 11.77 -14.99
CA ILE A 24 -17.01 12.17 -13.64
C ILE A 24 -17.10 13.67 -13.33
N ASN A 25 -17.25 14.50 -14.36
CA ASN A 25 -17.30 15.96 -14.28
C ASN A 25 -18.69 16.53 -14.62
N LYS A 26 -19.73 15.70 -14.61
CA LYS A 26 -21.11 16.14 -14.85
C LYS A 26 -22.07 15.41 -13.93
N PHE A 27 -23.15 16.08 -13.57
CA PHE A 27 -24.19 15.54 -12.73
C PHE A 27 -25.59 15.93 -13.21
N GLY A 28 -26.60 15.46 -12.47
CA GLY A 28 -28.02 15.64 -12.77
C GLY A 28 -28.59 14.56 -13.70
N TYR A 29 -29.92 14.48 -13.77
CA TYR A 29 -30.65 13.38 -14.41
C TYR A 29 -30.32 13.14 -15.90
N ARG A 30 -29.75 14.14 -16.59
CA ARG A 30 -29.31 14.06 -18.00
C ARG A 30 -27.82 14.28 -18.18
N CYS A 31 -27.04 14.43 -17.10
CA CYS A 31 -25.61 14.73 -17.16
C CYS A 31 -25.29 16.02 -17.92
N LEU A 32 -26.12 17.06 -17.76
CA LEU A 32 -25.97 18.36 -18.42
C LEU A 32 -25.35 19.43 -17.51
N LEU A 33 -25.30 19.18 -16.20
CA LEU A 33 -24.74 20.13 -15.22
C LEU A 33 -23.25 19.80 -15.05
N PRO A 34 -22.33 20.76 -15.25
CA PRO A 34 -20.91 20.53 -15.02
C PRO A 34 -20.58 20.52 -13.53
N ASP A 35 -19.73 19.58 -13.13
CA ASP A 35 -19.12 19.56 -11.81
C ASP A 35 -17.76 20.25 -11.85
N THR A 36 -17.65 21.38 -11.15
CA THR A 36 -16.43 22.19 -11.11
C THR A 36 -15.54 21.85 -9.91
N ILE A 37 -15.94 20.96 -8.99
CA ILE A 37 -15.22 20.72 -7.73
C ILE A 37 -13.78 20.30 -7.99
N CYS A 38 -13.58 19.35 -8.90
CA CYS A 38 -12.25 18.89 -9.33
C CYS A 38 -11.56 19.83 -10.34
N GLN A 39 -12.16 20.96 -10.68
CA GLN A 39 -11.68 21.95 -11.65
C GLN A 39 -11.50 23.35 -11.03
N MET A 40 -11.73 23.51 -9.72
CA MET A 40 -11.62 24.80 -9.04
C MET A 40 -10.16 25.24 -8.95
N ASN A 41 -9.79 26.13 -9.87
CA ASN A 41 -8.73 27.15 -9.80
C ASN A 41 -7.31 26.71 -9.42
N ASN A 42 -6.46 26.43 -10.42
CA ASN A 42 -4.98 26.54 -10.43
C ASN A 42 -4.13 25.86 -9.33
N SER A 43 -4.72 25.31 -8.29
CA SER A 43 -4.12 24.39 -7.34
C SER A 43 -4.63 22.98 -7.66
N LEU A 44 -3.73 22.04 -7.94
CA LEU A 44 -4.09 20.63 -8.08
C LEU A 44 -4.84 20.17 -6.81
N THR A 45 -6.13 19.86 -6.94
CA THR A 45 -6.97 19.32 -5.86
C THR A 45 -6.39 18.00 -5.31
N CYS A 46 -5.77 17.22 -6.20
CA CYS A 46 -4.98 16.04 -5.86
C CYS A 46 -3.56 16.21 -6.41
N TYR A 47 -2.57 16.13 -5.53
CA TYR A 47 -1.15 16.19 -5.85
C TYR A 47 -0.63 14.90 -6.46
N ASN A 48 0.63 14.93 -6.93
CA ASN A 48 1.40 13.78 -7.36
C ASN A 48 0.72 12.88 -8.42
N GLY A 49 -0.16 13.47 -9.24
CA GLY A 49 -0.91 12.74 -10.27
C GLY A 49 -2.13 11.98 -9.75
N GLY A 50 -2.62 12.31 -8.55
CA GLY A 50 -3.87 11.80 -8.02
C GLY A 50 -5.08 12.13 -8.89
N GLN A 51 -6.02 11.19 -8.98
CA GLN A 51 -7.27 11.38 -9.71
C GLN A 51 -8.34 11.92 -8.76
N CYS A 52 -8.86 13.12 -9.04
CA CYS A 52 -9.96 13.71 -8.29
C CYS A 52 -11.31 13.11 -8.71
N ILE A 53 -12.14 12.79 -7.73
CA ILE A 53 -13.52 12.35 -7.89
C ILE A 53 -14.41 13.26 -7.03
N PRO A 54 -15.40 13.95 -7.61
CA PRO A 54 -16.32 14.74 -6.81
C PRO A 54 -17.26 13.82 -6.01
N ASN A 55 -17.64 14.25 -4.81
CA ASN A 55 -18.57 13.52 -3.97
C ASN A 55 -19.98 14.10 -4.11
N ASP A 56 -20.96 13.26 -4.47
CA ASP A 56 -22.37 13.64 -4.64
C ASP A 56 -23.09 13.93 -3.30
N GLU A 57 -22.47 13.60 -2.16
CA GLU A 57 -23.09 13.62 -0.84
C GLU A 57 -22.95 14.98 -0.16
N TYR A 58 -23.75 15.94 -0.62
CA TYR A 58 -23.78 17.34 -0.17
C TYR A 58 -24.11 17.57 1.32
N VAL A 59 -24.31 16.54 2.15
CA VAL A 59 -25.08 16.66 3.39
C VAL A 59 -24.30 16.37 4.69
N ILE A 60 -23.14 15.69 4.71
CA ILE A 60 -22.59 15.25 6.02
C ILE A 60 -21.06 15.42 6.21
N SER A 61 -20.25 15.55 5.16
CA SER A 61 -18.79 15.74 5.32
C SER A 61 -18.31 17.07 4.71
N ASN A 62 -17.34 17.72 5.37
CA ASN A 62 -16.70 18.96 4.89
C ASN A 62 -15.85 18.75 3.61
N HIS A 63 -15.91 17.57 2.99
CA HIS A 63 -15.08 17.20 1.84
C HIS A 63 -15.95 16.96 0.61
N THR A 64 -15.87 17.90 -0.33
CA THR A 64 -16.63 17.89 -1.59
C THR A 64 -16.03 16.97 -2.66
N PHE A 65 -14.85 16.38 -2.41
CA PHE A 65 -14.13 15.51 -3.34
C PHE A 65 -13.34 14.42 -2.61
N THR A 66 -12.85 13.46 -3.37
CA THR A 66 -11.93 12.41 -2.93
C THR A 66 -10.83 12.20 -3.97
N CYS A 67 -9.60 11.99 -3.51
CA CYS A 67 -8.46 11.71 -4.38
C CYS A 67 -8.12 10.22 -4.39
N ILE A 68 -8.04 9.63 -5.58
CA ILE A 68 -7.42 8.32 -5.78
C ILE A 68 -5.93 8.52 -6.00
N CYS A 69 -5.13 8.10 -5.03
CA CYS A 69 -3.68 8.28 -5.07
C CYS A 69 -2.97 7.21 -5.91
N PRO A 70 -1.98 7.61 -6.72
CA PRO A 70 -1.13 6.66 -7.42
C PRO A 70 -0.24 5.91 -6.42
N LYS A 71 0.30 4.78 -6.87
CA LYS A 71 1.16 3.93 -6.04
C LYS A 71 2.35 4.72 -5.48
N GLY A 72 2.53 4.66 -4.16
CA GLY A 72 3.61 5.34 -3.46
C GLY A 72 3.27 6.73 -2.94
N TYR A 73 2.00 7.14 -3.04
CA TYR A 73 1.48 8.37 -2.45
C TYR A 73 0.23 8.08 -1.63
N ILE A 74 0.07 8.81 -0.53
CA ILE A 74 -1.07 8.75 0.39
C ILE A 74 -1.44 10.18 0.84
N GLY A 75 -2.44 10.29 1.72
CA GLY A 75 -3.01 11.56 2.15
C GLY A 75 -4.30 11.87 1.40
N ASP A 76 -5.10 12.79 1.95
CA ASP A 76 -6.42 13.12 1.39
C ASP A 76 -6.32 13.74 -0.01
N GLN A 77 -5.18 14.35 -0.31
CA GLN A 77 -4.87 14.95 -1.60
C GLN A 77 -3.65 14.30 -2.26
N CYS A 78 -3.22 13.11 -1.81
CA CYS A 78 -2.03 12.42 -2.32
C CYS A 78 -0.74 13.23 -2.14
N GLU A 79 -0.70 14.11 -1.14
CA GLU A 79 0.40 15.04 -0.85
C GLU A 79 1.60 14.37 -0.17
N ILE A 80 1.40 13.18 0.39
CA ILE A 80 2.39 12.48 1.19
C ILE A 80 3.03 11.35 0.38
N GLY A 81 4.36 11.37 0.26
CA GLY A 81 5.11 10.24 -0.30
C GLY A 81 5.26 9.09 0.69
N GLU A 82 5.00 7.86 0.25
CA GLU A 82 5.31 6.65 1.01
C GLU A 82 6.82 6.34 0.92
N ASN A 83 7.33 5.63 1.94
CA ASN A 83 8.69 5.12 1.90
C ASN A 83 8.80 4.04 0.83
N LYS A 84 9.82 4.17 -0.02
CA LYS A 84 10.08 3.25 -1.14
C LYS A 84 11.20 2.30 -0.76
N ILE A 85 10.89 1.03 -0.60
CA ILE A 85 11.86 -0.01 -0.26
C ILE A 85 12.09 -0.86 -1.52
N ILE A 86 13.30 -0.77 -2.06
CA ILE A 86 13.74 -1.51 -3.24
C ILE A 86 14.58 -2.70 -2.76
N LEU A 87 14.07 -3.89 -3.00
CA LEU A 87 14.71 -5.14 -2.62
C LEU A 87 15.25 -5.79 -3.88
N SER A 88 16.53 -6.13 -3.89
CA SER A 88 17.14 -6.95 -4.93
C SER A 88 17.61 -8.27 -4.33
N PHE A 89 17.62 -9.33 -5.11
CA PHE A 89 17.92 -10.67 -4.60
C PHE A 89 19.24 -11.20 -5.19
N GLY A 90 20.16 -11.59 -4.31
CA GLY A 90 21.40 -12.22 -4.72
C GLY A 90 21.16 -13.59 -5.38
N LYS A 91 22.07 -14.00 -6.27
CA LYS A 91 21.95 -15.24 -7.07
C LYS A 91 21.76 -16.54 -6.25
N LYS A 92 22.12 -16.52 -4.97
CA LYS A 92 22.03 -17.68 -4.05
C LYS A 92 20.75 -17.68 -3.21
N ILE A 93 19.85 -16.72 -3.41
CA ILE A 93 18.54 -16.70 -2.76
C ILE A 93 17.56 -17.53 -3.57
N ALA A 94 16.95 -18.53 -2.94
CA ALA A 94 15.87 -19.29 -3.54
C ALA A 94 14.57 -18.48 -3.43
N LEU A 95 14.14 -17.89 -4.54
CA LEU A 95 12.89 -17.10 -4.59
C LEU A 95 11.67 -18.00 -4.69
N SER A 96 10.60 -17.60 -4.00
CA SER A 96 9.26 -18.16 -4.13
C SER A 96 8.35 -17.21 -4.92
N GLN A 97 7.30 -17.74 -5.54
CA GLN A 97 6.32 -16.93 -6.30
C GLN A 97 5.65 -15.85 -5.46
N SER A 98 5.57 -16.05 -4.15
CA SER A 98 5.09 -15.07 -3.19
C SER A 98 6.07 -14.97 -2.04
N ILE A 99 6.26 -13.75 -1.56
CA ILE A 99 6.98 -13.47 -0.32
C ILE A 99 6.06 -12.74 0.65
N PHE A 100 6.26 -12.98 1.93
CA PHE A 100 5.63 -12.19 2.98
C PHE A 100 6.65 -11.22 3.55
N ILE A 101 6.16 -10.03 3.87
CA ILE A 101 6.97 -8.92 4.37
C ILE A 101 6.37 -8.51 5.69
N HIS A 102 7.16 -8.63 6.75
CA HIS A 102 6.74 -8.35 8.11
C HIS A 102 7.41 -7.08 8.60
N PHE A 103 6.60 -6.17 9.12
CA PHE A 103 7.05 -4.95 9.76
C PHE A 103 6.73 -5.06 11.24
N LEU A 104 7.74 -4.81 12.09
CA LEU A 104 7.57 -4.76 13.53
C LEU A 104 7.90 -3.36 14.01
N GLN A 105 6.96 -2.76 14.73
CA GLN A 105 7.17 -1.53 15.47
C GLN A 105 7.25 -1.87 16.95
N VAL A 106 8.42 -1.63 17.55
CA VAL A 106 8.63 -1.72 18.99
C VAL A 106 8.21 -0.39 19.60
N ILE A 107 7.32 -0.42 20.59
CA ILE A 107 6.90 0.76 21.34
C ILE A 107 7.16 0.41 22.80
N ASP A 108 7.86 1.27 23.53
CA ASP A 108 8.24 1.02 24.92
C ASP A 108 7.02 0.64 25.76
N ASP A 109 7.20 -0.35 26.64
CA ASP A 109 6.20 -0.91 27.56
C ASP A 109 4.94 -1.52 26.91
N LEU A 110 4.88 -1.60 25.58
CA LEU A 110 3.77 -2.19 24.83
C LEU A 110 4.19 -3.43 24.04
N LYS A 111 3.21 -4.28 23.75
CA LYS A 111 3.43 -5.39 22.82
C LYS A 111 3.79 -4.82 21.45
N PRO A 112 4.81 -5.37 20.76
CA PRO A 112 5.22 -4.87 19.46
C PRO A 112 4.07 -4.99 18.46
N LEU A 113 3.82 -3.92 17.72
CA LEU A 113 2.84 -3.92 16.64
C LEU A 113 3.46 -4.65 15.45
N ARG A 114 2.74 -5.65 14.94
CA ARG A 114 3.15 -6.45 13.80
C ARG A 114 2.20 -6.20 12.65
N MET A 115 2.76 -5.78 11.53
CA MET A 115 2.06 -5.64 10.26
C MET A 115 2.66 -6.62 9.26
N THR A 116 1.84 -7.16 8.37
CA THR A 116 2.30 -8.10 7.35
C THR A 116 1.62 -7.80 6.04
N THR A 117 2.41 -7.72 4.98
CA THR A 117 1.94 -7.63 3.60
C THR A 117 2.60 -8.74 2.78
N PHE A 118 2.14 -8.94 1.56
CA PHE A 118 2.74 -9.91 0.66
C PHE A 118 2.95 -9.29 -0.72
N ARG A 119 3.91 -9.83 -1.45
CA ARG A 119 4.15 -9.50 -2.85
C ARG A 119 4.36 -10.76 -3.66
N THR A 120 3.74 -10.80 -4.82
CA THR A 120 4.06 -11.78 -5.86
C THR A 120 5.35 -11.36 -6.55
N ILE A 121 6.28 -12.29 -6.72
CA ILE A 121 7.55 -12.05 -7.40
C ILE A 121 7.51 -12.77 -8.74
N SER A 122 7.79 -12.04 -9.82
CA SER A 122 8.10 -12.67 -11.10
C SER A 122 9.49 -13.29 -11.01
N LEU A 123 9.63 -14.58 -11.35
CA LEU A 123 10.94 -15.25 -11.35
C LEU A 123 11.95 -14.63 -12.33
N VAL A 124 11.48 -13.75 -13.23
CA VAL A 124 12.29 -13.01 -14.19
C VAL A 124 12.82 -11.70 -13.59
N GLU A 125 12.09 -11.11 -12.62
CA GLU A 125 12.46 -9.85 -11.98
C GLU A 125 13.30 -10.12 -10.73
N ASN A 126 14.57 -9.69 -10.75
CA ASN A 126 15.49 -9.85 -9.61
C ASN A 126 15.30 -8.78 -8.52
N SER A 127 14.31 -7.92 -8.65
CA SER A 127 14.01 -6.90 -7.67
C SER A 127 12.51 -6.64 -7.54
N ILE A 128 12.12 -6.15 -6.37
CA ILE A 128 10.77 -5.70 -6.09
C ILE A 128 10.80 -4.33 -5.41
N THR A 129 9.73 -3.57 -5.60
CA THR A 129 9.52 -2.30 -4.91
C THR A 129 8.29 -2.39 -4.01
N VAL A 130 8.50 -2.07 -2.74
CA VAL A 130 7.47 -2.00 -1.70
C VAL A 130 7.31 -0.54 -1.31
N TYR A 131 6.07 -0.07 -1.27
CA TYR A 131 5.74 1.24 -0.72
C TYR A 131 5.11 1.03 0.63
N TRP A 132 5.53 1.81 1.62
CA TRP A 132 5.13 1.66 3.00
C TRP A 132 5.01 3.01 3.69
N SER A 133 3.90 3.22 4.39
CA SER A 133 3.57 4.48 5.05
C SER A 133 3.66 4.43 6.57
N GLN A 134 3.59 3.24 7.17
CA GLN A 134 3.53 3.10 8.62
C GLN A 134 4.93 3.08 9.26
N PRO A 135 5.11 3.63 10.46
CA PRO A 135 6.37 3.52 11.18
C PRO A 135 6.69 2.06 11.52
N PHE A 136 7.98 1.70 11.43
CA PHE A 136 8.48 0.39 11.82
C PHE A 136 9.95 0.51 12.25
N HIS A 137 10.38 -0.46 13.07
CA HIS A 137 11.77 -0.56 13.52
C HIS A 137 12.49 -1.74 12.87
N LEU A 138 11.77 -2.83 12.63
CA LEU A 138 12.34 -4.03 12.00
C LEU A 138 11.50 -4.44 10.80
N MET A 139 12.17 -4.80 9.72
CA MET A 139 11.55 -5.38 8.53
C MET A 139 12.19 -6.73 8.21
N PHE A 140 11.34 -7.75 8.07
CA PHE A 140 11.72 -9.10 7.68
C PHE A 140 11.03 -9.52 6.39
N ILE A 141 11.70 -10.36 5.61
CA ILE A 141 11.07 -11.11 4.52
C ILE A 141 11.01 -12.57 4.89
N GLU A 142 9.84 -13.17 4.71
CA GLU A 142 9.60 -14.61 4.81
C GLU A 142 9.41 -15.20 3.40
N PHE A 143 10.28 -16.14 3.06
CA PHE A 143 10.14 -17.01 1.88
C PHE A 143 9.47 -18.33 2.26
N PHE A 144 9.15 -19.15 1.25
CA PHE A 144 8.56 -20.48 1.43
C PHE A 144 9.30 -21.32 2.51
N LYS A 145 8.54 -22.01 3.36
CA LYS A 145 8.99 -22.76 4.56
C LYS A 145 9.53 -21.92 5.73
N SER A 146 9.04 -20.69 5.90
CA SER A 146 9.35 -19.85 7.06
C SER A 146 10.85 -19.55 7.22
N ASN A 147 11.50 -19.30 6.07
CA ASN A 147 12.87 -18.78 6.04
C ASN A 147 12.83 -17.25 6.13
N TYR A 148 13.28 -16.72 7.26
CA TYR A 148 13.27 -15.29 7.56
C TYR A 148 14.60 -14.64 7.24
N TYR A 149 14.55 -13.45 6.64
CA TYR A 149 15.71 -12.61 6.33
C TYR A 149 15.49 -11.22 6.92
N LEU A 150 16.46 -10.73 7.68
CA LEU A 150 16.43 -9.38 8.24
C LEU A 150 16.84 -8.39 7.15
N ILE A 151 15.98 -7.42 6.87
CA ILE A 151 16.17 -6.50 5.74
C ILE A 151 16.59 -5.12 6.21
N VAL A 152 15.82 -4.55 7.12
CA VAL A 152 16.01 -3.19 7.63
C VAL A 152 15.88 -3.21 9.14
N THR A 153 16.81 -2.52 9.80
CA THR A 153 16.73 -2.12 11.20
C THR A 153 16.74 -0.60 11.21
N GLU A 154 15.59 0.01 11.43
CA GLU A 154 15.41 1.46 11.45
C GLU A 154 15.25 1.92 12.90
N THR A 155 16.03 2.90 13.31
CA THR A 155 15.92 3.49 14.65
C THR A 155 15.11 4.78 14.63
N ASN A 156 15.09 5.49 13.49
CA ASN A 156 14.36 6.74 13.34
C ASN A 156 13.52 6.71 12.07
N PHE A 157 12.20 6.69 12.24
CA PHE A 157 11.30 6.74 11.08
C PHE A 157 11.42 8.09 10.37
N GLN A 158 11.80 8.05 9.09
CA GLN A 158 11.75 9.18 8.18
C GLN A 158 10.73 8.90 7.08
N GLN A 159 10.01 9.95 6.66
CA GLN A 159 8.97 9.85 5.65
C GLN A 159 9.52 10.17 4.25
N SER A 160 8.92 9.59 3.21
CA SER A 160 9.33 9.74 1.81
C SER A 160 10.78 9.30 1.50
N ILE A 161 11.34 8.36 2.26
CA ILE A 161 12.70 7.87 2.03
C ILE A 161 12.75 6.70 1.03
N THR A 162 13.84 6.59 0.28
CA THR A 162 14.12 5.43 -0.55
C THR A 162 15.21 4.57 0.06
N THR A 163 14.87 3.35 0.46
CA THR A 163 15.79 2.36 1.01
C THR A 163 16.07 1.29 -0.02
N THR A 164 17.34 1.03 -0.32
CA THR A 164 17.73 -0.05 -1.25
C THR A 164 18.52 -1.12 -0.50
N LYS A 165 18.09 -2.39 -0.60
CA LYS A 165 18.77 -3.52 0.03
C LYS A 165 18.94 -4.66 -0.97
N MET A 166 20.13 -5.23 -1.02
CA MET A 166 20.39 -6.51 -1.67
C MET A 166 20.33 -7.62 -0.62
N VAL A 167 19.38 -8.53 -0.78
CA VAL A 167 19.16 -9.68 0.10
C VAL A 167 20.15 -10.77 -0.26
N ASN A 168 20.95 -11.16 0.73
CA ASN A 168 21.98 -12.18 0.63
C ASN A 168 21.76 -13.30 1.65
N PRO A 169 22.35 -14.49 1.44
CA PRO A 169 22.24 -15.60 2.39
C PRO A 169 22.70 -15.25 3.83
N SER A 170 23.60 -14.27 3.98
CA SER A 170 24.07 -13.76 5.26
C SER A 170 23.00 -12.97 6.04
N ASP A 171 21.98 -12.45 5.36
CA ASP A 171 20.87 -11.74 5.99
C ASP A 171 19.85 -12.72 6.64
N ARG A 172 20.02 -14.03 6.44
CA ARG A 172 19.13 -15.06 6.98
C ARG A 172 19.18 -15.06 8.51
N CYS A 173 18.02 -14.95 9.13
CA CYS A 173 17.86 -15.18 10.56
C CYS A 173 18.00 -16.68 10.84
N GLN A 174 19.04 -17.05 11.61
CA GLN A 174 19.21 -18.44 12.01
C GLN A 174 18.12 -18.85 13.00
N TYR A 175 17.66 -20.09 12.86
CA TYR A 175 16.67 -20.61 13.78
C TYR A 175 17.32 -20.91 15.13
N ILE A 176 16.56 -20.79 16.23
CA ILE A 176 17.13 -20.97 17.57
C ILE A 176 17.76 -22.36 17.78
N SER A 177 17.25 -23.40 17.12
CA SER A 177 17.86 -24.74 17.19
C SER A 177 19.14 -24.90 16.36
N GLU A 178 19.44 -23.97 15.45
CA GLU A 178 20.72 -23.92 14.73
C GLU A 178 21.79 -23.26 15.60
N LEU A 179 21.39 -22.31 16.44
CA LEU A 179 22.28 -21.54 17.31
C LEU A 179 22.58 -22.23 18.65
N PHE A 180 21.60 -22.94 19.20
CA PHE A 180 21.69 -23.49 20.56
C PHE A 180 21.44 -25.00 20.57
N ASN A 181 22.08 -25.70 21.52
CA ASN A 181 21.85 -27.12 21.76
C ASN A 181 20.36 -27.39 22.06
N LYS A 182 19.87 -28.59 21.72
CA LYS A 182 18.46 -29.02 21.88
C LYS A 182 17.93 -28.79 23.29
N THR A 183 18.76 -28.90 24.31
CA THR A 183 18.40 -28.62 25.71
C THR A 183 18.03 -27.14 25.90
N PHE A 184 18.90 -26.22 25.46
CA PHE A 184 18.66 -24.78 25.54
C PHE A 184 17.50 -24.33 24.65
N ALA A 185 17.39 -24.87 23.43
CA ALA A 185 16.29 -24.58 22.52
C ALA A 185 14.91 -25.02 23.06
N LYS A 186 14.86 -25.92 24.07
CA LYS A 186 13.63 -26.37 24.74
C LYS A 186 13.34 -25.66 26.06
N MET A 187 14.26 -24.88 26.62
CA MET A 187 14.04 -24.16 27.89
C MET A 187 12.94 -23.11 27.74
N HIS A 188 12.28 -22.70 28.84
CA HIS A 188 11.32 -21.60 28.78
C HIS A 188 11.99 -20.30 28.30
N PRO A 189 11.36 -19.44 27.47
CA PRO A 189 11.99 -18.23 26.92
C PRO A 189 12.68 -17.33 27.96
N ILE A 190 12.07 -17.17 29.15
CA ILE A 190 12.65 -16.41 30.27
C ILE A 190 13.99 -16.97 30.76
N ARG A 191 14.25 -18.27 30.58
CA ARG A 191 15.51 -18.92 30.96
C ARG A 191 16.55 -18.95 29.84
N ARG A 192 16.26 -18.34 28.68
CA ARG A 192 17.16 -18.28 27.51
C ARG A 192 17.90 -16.92 27.41
N ILE A 193 17.65 -16.00 28.34
CA ILE A 193 18.24 -14.66 28.43
C ILE A 193 19.27 -14.64 29.56
#